data_AF-A0A933A3A4-F1
#
_entry.id   AF-A0A933A3A4-F1
#
_cell.length_a   1.000
_cell.length_b   1.000
_cell.length_c   1.000
_cell.angle_alpha   90.00
_cell.angle_beta   90.00
_cell.angle_gamma   90.00
#
_symmetry.space_group_name_H-M   'P 1'
#
loop_
_entity.id
_entity.type
_entity.pdbx_description
1 polymer ?
#
loop_
_entity_poly.entity_id
_entity_poly.type
_entity_poly.pdbx_seq_one_letter_code
_entity_poly.pdbx_strand_id
1 'polypeptide(L)'
;VLDEATSMLDPQGQREVMATGRRLNQEGVTVIYITHSMEEAAEARRVIVMAEGSIVMDGPPVTVFARARELRRVHLDVPEAVRFAGTLRGAGVELPPDILTVDQLEESLAGLAGAAAGTRARSGGADGGGGPA
;
A
#
# COMPACT_ATOMS: atom_id res chain seq x y z
N VAL A 1 22.04 5.35 -10.41
CA VAL A 1 20.76 5.45 -11.15
C VAL A 1 20.50 4.09 -11.76
N LEU A 2 19.30 3.56 -11.62
CA LEU A 2 18.87 2.25 -12.11
C LEU A 2 17.68 2.49 -13.04
N ASP A 3 17.83 2.15 -14.31
CA ASP A 3 16.82 2.39 -15.35
C ASP A 3 16.24 1.06 -15.81
N GLU A 4 14.99 0.79 -15.42
CA GLU A 4 14.26 -0.45 -15.74
C GLU A 4 15.06 -1.73 -15.41
N ALA A 5 15.89 -1.66 -14.36
CA ALA A 5 16.90 -2.67 -14.03
C ALA A 5 16.32 -4.04 -13.61
N THR A 6 15.02 -4.08 -13.31
CA THR A 6 14.28 -5.24 -12.80
C THR A 6 13.35 -5.87 -13.85
N SER A 7 13.10 -5.18 -14.97
CA SER A 7 12.10 -5.54 -15.98
C SER A 7 12.28 -6.91 -16.64
N MET A 8 13.51 -7.43 -16.70
CA MET A 8 13.86 -8.72 -17.32
C MET A 8 14.31 -9.78 -16.31
N LEU A 9 14.15 -9.52 -15.01
CA LEU A 9 14.49 -10.46 -13.97
C LEU A 9 13.26 -11.26 -13.57
N ASP A 10 13.49 -12.51 -13.17
CA ASP A 10 12.49 -13.26 -12.44
C ASP A 10 12.17 -12.57 -11.09
N PRO A 11 11.06 -12.93 -10.43
CA PRO A 11 10.65 -12.28 -9.18
C PRO A 11 11.70 -12.32 -8.06
N GLN A 12 12.59 -13.33 -8.03
CA GLN A 12 13.67 -13.37 -7.06
C GLN A 12 14.75 -12.35 -7.41
N GLY A 13 15.19 -12.30 -8.67
CA GLY A 13 16.17 -11.32 -9.13
C GLY A 13 15.70 -9.87 -8.91
N GLN A 14 14.41 -9.58 -9.14
CA GLN A 14 13.81 -8.27 -8.84
C GLN A 14 13.98 -7.90 -7.37
N ARG A 15 13.63 -8.82 -6.45
CA ARG A 15 13.79 -8.61 -5.00
C ARG A 15 15.23 -8.35 -4.59
N GLU A 16 16.19 -9.05 -5.18
CA GLU A 16 17.62 -8.90 -4.88
C GLU A 16 18.16 -7.53 -5.32
N VAL A 17 17.76 -7.05 -6.51
CA VAL A 17 18.11 -5.70 -6.99
C VAL A 17 17.50 -4.62 -6.08
N MET A 18 16.22 -4.75 -5.74
CA MET A 18 15.53 -3.81 -4.85
C MET A 18 16.12 -3.81 -3.44
N ALA A 19 16.46 -4.99 -2.90
CA ALA A 19 17.14 -5.11 -1.60
C ALA A 19 18.53 -4.44 -1.62
N THR A 20 19.28 -4.64 -2.71
CA THR A 20 20.62 -4.05 -2.86
C THR A 20 20.57 -2.53 -2.88
N GLY A 21 19.68 -1.93 -3.67
CA GLY A 21 19.59 -0.46 -3.71
C GLY A 21 19.02 0.13 -2.41
N ARG A 22 18.12 -0.56 -1.70
CA ARG A 22 17.71 -0.17 -0.34
C ARG A 22 18.87 -0.14 0.63
N ARG A 23 19.71 -1.19 0.63
CA ARG A 23 20.91 -1.25 1.47
C ARG A 23 21.86 -0.10 1.17
N LEU A 24 22.16 0.14 -0.12
CA LEU A 24 23.00 1.27 -0.53
C LEU A 24 22.41 2.61 -0.09
N ASN A 25 21.07 2.76 -0.14
CA ASN A 25 20.42 3.97 0.35
C ASN A 25 20.59 4.19 1.85
N GLN A 26 20.50 3.11 2.64
CA GLN A 26 20.75 3.14 4.09
C GLN A 26 22.23 3.45 4.42
N GLU A 27 23.16 3.08 3.54
CA GLU A 27 24.59 3.41 3.63
C GLU A 27 24.91 4.86 3.20
N GLY A 28 23.89 5.66 2.85
CA GLY A 28 24.03 7.08 2.50
C GLY A 28 24.14 7.37 0.99
N VAL A 29 24.01 6.36 0.13
CA VAL A 29 24.02 6.54 -1.31
C VAL A 29 22.64 7.01 -1.79
N THR A 30 22.59 8.04 -2.63
CA THR A 30 21.33 8.40 -3.31
C THR A 30 21.07 7.42 -4.45
N VAL A 31 19.98 6.66 -4.34
CA VAL A 31 19.53 5.72 -5.38
C VAL A 31 18.30 6.29 -6.07
N ILE A 32 18.34 6.30 -7.40
CA ILE A 32 17.23 6.71 -8.26
C ILE A 32 16.84 5.50 -9.08
N TYR A 33 15.57 5.08 -8.95
CA TYR A 33 14.94 4.07 -9.77
C TYR A 33 14.06 4.75 -10.82
N ILE A 34 14.21 4.36 -12.07
CA ILE A 34 13.30 4.66 -13.16
C ILE A 34 12.59 3.35 -13.46
N THR A 35 11.29 3.30 -13.22
CA THR A 35 10.50 2.06 -13.30
C THR A 35 9.06 2.38 -13.68
N HIS A 36 8.44 1.47 -14.41
CA HIS A 36 7.00 1.43 -14.66
C HIS A 36 6.26 0.52 -13.67
N SER A 37 6.95 -0.20 -12.78
CA SER A 37 6.31 -0.98 -11.72
C SER A 37 5.84 -0.05 -10.59
N MET A 38 4.54 -0.09 -10.33
CA MET A 38 3.95 0.70 -9.24
C MET A 38 4.33 0.10 -7.88
N GLU A 39 4.51 -1.21 -7.81
CA GLU A 39 4.96 -1.94 -6.63
C GLU A 39 6.36 -1.49 -6.21
N GLU A 40 7.29 -1.39 -7.15
CA GLU A 40 8.63 -0.87 -6.88
C GLU A 40 8.61 0.61 -6.47
N ALA A 41 7.80 1.43 -7.15
CA ALA A 41 7.64 2.84 -6.81
C ALA A 41 7.02 3.04 -5.40
N ALA A 42 6.19 2.10 -4.93
CA ALA A 42 5.62 2.12 -3.59
C ALA A 42 6.64 1.88 -2.48
N GLU A 43 7.75 1.20 -2.77
CA GLU A 43 8.84 0.99 -1.81
C GLU A 43 9.76 2.22 -1.66
N ALA A 44 9.64 3.20 -2.56
CA ALA A 44 10.49 4.39 -2.55
C ALA A 44 10.11 5.37 -1.43
N ARG A 45 11.07 6.21 -0.99
CA ARG A 45 10.79 7.30 -0.03
C ARG A 45 10.11 8.51 -0.68
N ARG A 46 10.29 8.67 -1.99
CA ARG A 46 9.79 9.78 -2.82
C ARG A 46 9.54 9.24 -4.22
N VAL A 47 8.40 9.60 -4.80
CA VAL A 47 8.00 9.28 -6.17
C VAL A 47 7.88 10.58 -6.94
N ILE A 48 8.48 10.60 -8.13
CA ILE A 48 8.35 11.68 -9.10
C ILE A 48 7.63 11.10 -10.31
N VAL A 49 6.50 11.69 -10.66
CA VAL A 49 5.72 11.29 -11.83
C VAL A 49 6.03 12.27 -12.95
N MET A 50 6.45 11.73 -14.09
CA MET A 50 6.72 12.50 -15.29
C MET A 50 5.69 12.19 -16.37
N ALA A 51 5.21 13.22 -17.05
CA ALA A 51 4.38 13.10 -18.23
C ALA A 51 4.74 14.23 -19.20
N GLU A 52 4.81 13.91 -20.50
CA GLU A 52 5.09 14.89 -21.56
C GLU A 52 6.34 15.76 -21.28
N GLY A 53 7.41 15.14 -20.76
CA GLY A 53 8.67 15.82 -20.43
C GLY A 53 8.63 16.73 -19.19
N SER A 54 7.52 16.75 -18.44
CA SER A 54 7.34 17.58 -17.25
C SER A 54 7.07 16.75 -16.00
N ILE A 55 7.47 17.26 -14.84
CA ILE A 55 7.10 16.68 -13.54
C ILE A 55 5.65 17.09 -13.24
N VAL A 56 4.76 16.11 -13.10
CA VAL A 56 3.34 16.33 -12.82
C VAL A 56 2.96 16.01 -11.38
N MET A 57 3.75 15.17 -10.70
CA MET A 57 3.62 14.91 -9.26
C MET A 57 4.99 14.66 -8.64
N ASP A 58 5.12 15.05 -7.38
CA ASP A 58 6.34 14.88 -6.60
C ASP A 58 5.96 14.77 -5.12
N GLY A 59 6.30 13.66 -4.48
CA GLY A 59 6.05 13.51 -3.05
C GLY A 59 6.22 12.07 -2.55
N PRO A 60 5.83 11.81 -1.29
CA PRO A 60 5.79 10.46 -0.75
C PRO A 60 4.81 9.57 -1.53
N PRO A 61 5.08 8.26 -1.64
CA PRO A 61 4.20 7.34 -2.38
C PRO A 61 2.73 7.41 -1.93
N VAL A 62 2.47 7.49 -0.62
CA VAL A 62 1.11 7.63 -0.06
C VAL A 62 0.36 8.82 -0.67
N THR A 63 1.02 9.96 -0.81
CA THR A 63 0.41 11.18 -1.36
C THR A 63 0.22 11.08 -2.87
N VAL A 64 1.18 10.48 -3.57
CA VAL A 64 1.12 10.31 -5.03
C VAL A 64 0.02 9.31 -5.41
N PHE A 65 -0.01 8.13 -4.80
CA PHE A 65 -0.99 7.08 -5.12
C PHE A 65 -2.41 7.38 -4.62
N ALA A 66 -2.58 8.29 -3.64
CA ALA A 66 -3.89 8.83 -3.30
C ALA A 66 -4.55 9.56 -4.49
N ARG A 67 -3.76 10.05 -5.45
CA ARG A 67 -4.23 10.75 -6.67
C ARG A 67 -4.44 9.79 -7.84
N ALA A 68 -4.95 8.58 -7.58
CA ALA A 68 -5.16 7.51 -8.58
C ALA A 68 -5.89 7.96 -9.87
N ARG A 69 -6.87 8.87 -9.76
CA ARG A 69 -7.57 9.42 -10.95
C ARG A 69 -6.66 10.25 -11.84
N GLU A 70 -5.72 10.98 -11.26
CA GLU A 70 -4.79 11.82 -12.01
C GLU A 70 -3.66 10.97 -12.62
N LEU A 71 -3.17 9.97 -11.89
CA LEU A 71 -2.23 8.97 -12.42
C LEU A 71 -2.78 8.28 -13.68
N ARG A 72 -4.05 7.86 -13.65
CA ARG A 72 -4.71 7.25 -14.82
C ARG A 72 -4.83 8.16 -16.03
N ARG A 73 -4.89 9.49 -15.84
CA ARG A 73 -4.90 10.44 -16.98
C ARG A 73 -3.56 10.52 -17.69
N VAL A 74 -2.48 10.17 -17.00
CA VAL A 74 -1.11 10.13 -17.57
C VAL A 74 -0.67 8.70 -17.89
N HIS A 75 -1.62 7.77 -18.06
CA HIS A 75 -1.38 6.37 -18.42
C HIS A 75 -0.59 5.56 -17.38
N LEU A 76 -0.65 5.97 -16.11
CA LEU A 76 -0.14 5.20 -14.97
C LEU A 76 -1.29 4.62 -14.15
N ASP A 77 -1.01 3.61 -13.34
CA ASP A 77 -1.96 3.10 -12.36
C ASP A 77 -1.42 3.29 -10.93
N VAL A 78 -2.00 2.59 -9.97
CA VAL A 78 -1.56 2.50 -8.59
C VAL A 78 -1.19 1.06 -8.25
N PRO A 79 -0.42 0.82 -7.17
CA PRO A 79 -0.18 -0.53 -6.70
C PRO A 79 -1.48 -1.30 -6.49
N GLU A 80 -1.44 -2.60 -6.75
CA GLU A 80 -2.58 -3.52 -6.60
C GLU A 80 -3.29 -3.37 -5.25
N ALA A 81 -2.52 -3.31 -4.16
CA ALA A 81 -3.04 -3.14 -2.81
C ALA A 81 -3.80 -1.81 -2.62
N VAL A 82 -3.28 -0.71 -3.17
CA VAL A 82 -3.96 0.61 -3.14
C VAL A 82 -5.30 0.52 -3.85
N ARG A 83 -5.33 -0.11 -5.04
CA ARG A 83 -6.56 -0.25 -5.83
C ARG A 83 -7.60 -1.07 -5.08
N PHE A 84 -7.20 -2.22 -4.54
CA PHE A 84 -8.10 -3.11 -3.82
C PHE A 84 -8.62 -2.48 -2.52
N ALA A 85 -7.74 -1.84 -1.73
CA ALA A 85 -8.14 -1.06 -0.56
C ALA A 85 -9.15 0.04 -0.92
N GLY A 86 -8.97 0.70 -2.07
CA GLY A 86 -9.93 1.68 -2.58
C GLY A 86 -11.31 1.10 -2.87
N THR A 87 -11.36 -0.08 -3.49
CA THR A 87 -12.63 -0.81 -3.74
C THR A 87 -13.34 -1.17 -2.44
N LEU A 88 -12.61 -1.71 -1.46
CA LEU A 88 -13.17 -2.07 -0.16
C LEU A 88 -13.69 -0.86 0.62
N ARG A 89 -12.95 0.26 0.59
CA ARG A 89 -13.42 1.54 1.16
C ARG A 89 -14.69 2.02 0.48
N GLY A 90 -14.78 1.90 -0.84
CA GLY A 90 -15.99 2.20 -1.61
C GLY A 90 -17.18 1.32 -1.24
N ALA A 91 -16.94 0.10 -0.75
CA ALA A 91 -17.95 -0.82 -0.22
C ALA A 91 -18.25 -0.60 1.28
N GLY A 92 -17.66 0.41 1.93
CA GLY A 92 -17.90 0.75 3.33
C GLY A 92 -16.97 0.05 4.34
N VAL A 93 -15.91 -0.61 3.90
CA VAL A 93 -14.90 -1.19 4.80
C VAL A 93 -13.97 -0.08 5.29
N GLU A 94 -13.84 0.07 6.60
CA GLU A 94 -12.93 1.03 7.22
C GLU A 94 -11.48 0.52 7.14
N LEU A 95 -10.72 1.03 6.17
CA LEU A 95 -9.30 0.72 5.99
C LEU A 95 -8.45 1.99 6.03
N PRO A 96 -7.21 1.91 6.54
CA PRO A 96 -6.27 3.02 6.50
C PRO A 96 -6.06 3.58 5.07
N PRO A 97 -5.89 4.90 4.91
CA PRO A 97 -5.70 5.54 3.60
C PRO A 97 -4.29 5.37 3.04
N ASP A 98 -3.33 4.94 3.85
CA ASP A 98 -1.90 4.83 3.57
C ASP A 98 -1.43 3.41 3.24
N ILE A 99 -2.38 2.49 2.97
CA ILE A 99 -2.07 1.15 2.44
C ILE A 99 -1.41 1.30 1.07
N LEU A 100 -0.19 0.79 0.95
CA LEU A 100 0.61 0.73 -0.27
C LEU A 100 0.94 -0.71 -0.69
N THR A 101 1.10 -1.62 0.27
CA THR A 101 1.54 -3.00 0.03
C THR A 101 0.48 -4.03 0.39
N VAL A 102 0.65 -5.25 -0.11
CA VAL A 102 -0.21 -6.39 0.21
C VAL A 102 -0.15 -6.71 1.70
N ASP A 103 1.04 -6.69 2.30
CA ASP A 103 1.22 -6.96 3.74
C ASP A 103 0.44 -5.97 4.61
N GLN A 104 0.47 -4.67 4.29
CA GLN A 104 -0.30 -3.65 5.01
C GLN A 104 -1.81 -3.85 4.89
N LEU A 105 -2.26 -4.29 3.70
CA LEU A 105 -3.66 -4.61 3.46
C LEU A 105 -4.10 -5.84 4.26
N GLU A 106 -3.28 -6.90 4.26
CA GLU A 106 -3.54 -8.12 5.02
C GLU A 106 -3.65 -7.83 6.51
N GLU A 107 -2.68 -7.09 7.07
CA GLU A 107 -2.68 -6.69 8.48
C GLU A 107 -3.95 -5.89 8.85
N SER A 108 -4.33 -4.95 7.99
CA SER A 108 -5.55 -4.14 8.18
C SER A 108 -6.82 -4.99 8.17
N LEU A 109 -6.92 -5.97 7.26
CA LEU A 109 -8.07 -6.86 7.16
C LEU A 109 -8.14 -7.84 8.34
N ALA A 110 -7.01 -8.39 8.77
CA ALA A 110 -6.93 -9.27 9.93
C ALA A 110 -7.39 -8.56 11.22
N GLY A 111 -7.00 -7.28 11.39
CA GLY A 111 -7.44 -6.45 12.51
C GLY A 111 -8.96 -6.27 12.60
N LEU A 112 -9.63 -6.09 11.45
CA LEU A 112 -11.08 -5.96 11.38
C LEU A 112 -11.81 -7.27 11.73
N ALA A 113 -11.31 -8.41 11.24
CA ALA A 113 -11.88 -9.72 11.55
C ALA A 113 -11.77 -10.03 13.06
N GLY A 114 -10.64 -9.69 13.69
CA GLY A 114 -10.45 -9.81 15.14
C GLY A 114 -11.42 -8.96 15.95
N ALA A 115 -11.66 -7.70 15.54
CA ALA A 115 -12.61 -6.81 16.19
C ALA A 115 -14.07 -7.30 16.08
N ALA A 116 -14.44 -7.85 14.92
CA ALA A 116 -15.76 -8.44 14.70
C ALA A 116 -16.00 -9.72 15.54
N ALA A 117 -14.96 -10.53 15.75
CA ALA A 117 -15.02 -11.72 16.61
C ALA A 117 -15.13 -11.37 18.11
N GLY A 118 -14.43 -10.33 18.57
CA GLY A 118 -14.48 -9.88 19.97
C GLY A 118 -15.80 -9.21 20.41
N THR A 119 -16.61 -8.74 19.46
CA THR A 119 -17.88 -8.06 19.75
C THR A 119 -19.03 -9.05 19.99
N ARG A 120 -19.00 -10.25 19.37
CA ARG A 120 -20.03 -11.30 19.60
C ARG A 120 -19.92 -11.99 20.96
N ALA A 121 -18.78 -11.91 21.65
CA ALA A 121 -18.57 -12.59 22.94
C ALA A 121 -19.10 -11.81 24.15
N ARG A 122 -19.54 -10.55 23.99
CA ARG A 122 -19.98 -9.67 25.11
C ARG A 122 -21.48 -9.48 25.27
N SER A 123 -22.32 -10.12 24.44
CA SER A 123 -23.79 -10.04 24.55
C SER A 123 -24.44 -11.28 25.18
N GLY A 124 -23.67 -12.13 25.86
CA GLY A 124 -24.13 -13.44 26.40
C GLY A 124 -24.19 -13.55 27.92
N GLY A 125 -24.42 -12.46 28.67
CA GLY A 125 -24.47 -12.55 30.13
C GLY A 125 -25.14 -11.37 30.83
N ALA A 126 -26.47 -11.36 30.85
CA ALA A 126 -27.28 -10.74 31.92
C ALA A 126 -28.76 -11.10 31.73
N ASP A 127 -29.15 -12.33 32.09
CA ASP A 127 -30.54 -12.68 32.42
C ASP A 127 -30.51 -13.94 33.32
N GLY A 128 -31.07 -14.01 34.52
CA GLY A 128 -31.85 -13.05 35.29
C GLY A 128 -31.64 -13.29 36.78
N GLY A 129 -31.59 -12.19 37.54
CA GLY A 129 -31.63 -12.19 38.99
C GLY A 129 -32.85 -11.39 39.45
N GLY A 130 -33.84 -12.10 39.98
CA GLY A 130 -35.08 -11.55 40.57
C GLY A 130 -36.23 -12.48 40.23
N GLY A 131 -36.78 -13.30 41.13
CA GLY A 131 -37.26 -13.09 42.50
C GLY A 131 -38.63 -13.80 42.60
N PRO A 132 -39.48 -13.56 43.61
CA PRO A 132 -39.43 -13.98 45.01
C PRO A 132 -40.57 -14.96 45.38
N ALA A 133 -40.65 -15.28 46.70
CA ALA A 133 -41.73 -15.93 47.48
C ALA A 133 -41.44 -17.36 47.95
#